data_AF-A0AAJ1S7S6-F1
#
_entry.id   AF-A0AAJ1S7S6-F1
#
_cell.length_a   1.000
_cell.length_b   1.000
_cell.length_c   1.000
_cell.angle_alpha   90.00
_cell.angle_beta   90.00
_cell.angle_gamma   90.00
#
_symmetry.space_group_name_H-M   'P 1'
#
loop_
_entity.id
_entity.type
_entity.pdbx_description
1 polymer ?
#
loop_
_entity_poly.entity_id
_entity_poly.type
_entity_poly.pdbx_seq_one_letter_code
_entity_poly.pdbx_strand_id
1 'polypeptide(L)'
;MSTEQTRDALRAAWTEMIDALNRARDYVDSPELHAPPPTGQGLAEGHRYLLGFLFSSIERACLEDPDFPYFRRAIQPQDKATIDNADALYLSARIDGAGSYRITGRVADHRHWGGGARGNGPVAPQYVVFEAHSIYAGDTGSLMELAPGGRVVTGLLDSTDLAVDPDGRFEILCAPERPDEHTGNFIATAKDGKDTAQYLIVRSLFGDWANEVSPELRIVPIGRRGRHPSPVGPAGTAAAVRRVGELVEHQMRFWNEFYDIVLESNGDKNGDGITFMPHNALNEPAAANLASGGGQSTNVYSGGVFELDEDEALLIEVSVAVEPAYLGFHLSNVWGESLDYANHVTSLNGFQTAIDPDGVRRYVVAHRDPGVPNWLDTVGHRTGFLTVRWTYPQPPERMPTTAVHKVALAGLRDRLPSGTATVSAEERAAQIEVRQEHVARRYRQY
;
A
#
# COMPACT_ATOMS: atom_id res chain seq x y z
N MET A 1 35.23 -2.58 24.38
CA MET A 1 34.54 -1.65 25.29
C MET A 1 34.46 -2.30 26.66
N SER A 2 34.65 -1.54 27.74
CA SER A 2 34.33 -2.03 29.08
C SER A 2 32.81 -2.20 29.24
N THR A 3 32.38 -3.01 30.21
CA THR A 3 30.95 -3.16 30.53
C THR A 3 30.28 -1.82 30.84
N GLU A 4 31.02 -0.89 31.46
CA GLU A 4 30.56 0.47 31.75
C GLU A 4 30.34 1.27 30.45
N GLN A 5 31.32 1.29 29.55
CA GLN A 5 31.18 1.94 28.24
C GLN A 5 30.01 1.35 27.43
N THR A 6 29.80 0.04 27.49
CA THR A 6 28.66 -0.62 26.84
C THR A 6 27.33 -0.17 27.44
N ARG A 7 27.24 -0.11 28.76
CA ARG A 7 26.03 0.36 29.46
C ARG A 7 25.70 1.80 29.07
N ASP A 8 26.70 2.67 29.06
CA ASP A 8 26.50 4.10 28.77
C ASP A 8 26.08 4.30 27.31
N ALA A 9 26.71 3.59 26.37
CA ALA A 9 26.35 3.66 24.95
C ALA A 9 24.90 3.20 24.67
N LEU A 10 24.44 2.13 25.34
CA LEU A 10 23.06 1.64 25.20
C LEU A 10 22.05 2.57 25.84
N ARG A 11 22.37 3.18 27.00
CA ARG A 11 21.52 4.18 27.66
C ARG A 11 21.39 5.46 26.81
N ALA A 12 22.50 5.91 26.22
CA ALA A 12 22.50 7.03 25.29
C ALA A 12 21.61 6.75 24.09
N ALA A 13 21.79 5.60 23.42
CA ALA A 13 20.95 5.19 22.29
C ALA A 13 19.46 5.16 22.65
N TRP A 14 19.10 4.63 23.82
CA TRP A 14 17.72 4.62 24.30
C TRP A 14 17.17 6.05 24.47
N THR A 15 17.96 6.93 25.09
CA THR A 15 17.55 8.33 25.31
C THR A 15 17.33 9.04 23.97
N GLU A 16 18.26 8.89 23.03
CA GLU A 16 18.16 9.45 21.69
C GLU A 16 16.93 8.93 20.92
N MET A 17 16.62 7.63 21.04
CA MET A 17 15.41 7.06 20.47
C MET A 17 14.15 7.72 21.06
N ILE A 18 14.06 7.83 22.38
CA ILE A 18 12.90 8.47 23.04
C ILE A 18 12.77 9.94 22.63
N ASP A 19 13.88 10.67 22.53
CA ASP A 19 13.86 12.06 22.08
C ASP A 19 13.33 12.19 20.64
N ALA A 20 13.71 11.27 19.75
CA ALA A 20 13.18 11.20 18.39
C ALA A 20 11.68 10.87 18.38
N LEU A 21 11.21 9.94 19.21
CA LEU A 21 9.79 9.62 19.33
C LEU A 21 8.97 10.81 19.87
N ASN A 22 9.54 11.59 20.79
CA ASN A 22 8.89 12.81 21.28
C ASN A 22 8.76 13.86 20.17
N ARG A 23 9.79 14.05 19.33
CA ARG A 23 9.70 14.92 18.15
C ARG A 23 8.70 14.39 17.13
N ALA A 24 8.70 13.08 16.87
CA ALA A 24 7.76 12.43 15.96
C ALA A 24 6.29 12.60 16.42
N ARG A 25 6.03 12.60 17.73
CA ARG A 25 4.71 12.87 18.29
C ARG A 25 4.23 14.29 17.98
N ASP A 26 5.12 15.28 17.94
CA ASP A 26 4.74 16.67 17.65
C ASP A 26 4.22 16.84 16.20
N TYR A 27 4.52 15.91 15.28
CA TYR A 27 3.92 15.87 13.93
C TYR A 27 2.44 15.48 13.92
N VAL A 28 1.87 15.02 15.04
CA VAL A 28 0.45 14.62 15.09
C VAL A 28 -0.49 15.84 15.16
N ASP A 29 -0.05 16.94 15.78
CA ASP A 29 -0.93 18.07 16.10
C ASP A 29 -0.33 19.45 15.80
N SER A 30 0.87 19.54 15.24
CA SER A 30 1.50 20.80 14.86
C SER A 30 1.25 21.18 13.39
N PRO A 31 0.51 22.27 13.10
CA PRO A 31 0.32 22.76 11.74
C PRO A 31 1.64 23.21 11.08
N GLU A 32 2.61 23.69 11.86
CA GLU A 32 3.95 24.05 11.35
C GLU A 32 4.73 22.82 10.86
N LEU A 33 4.34 21.62 11.32
CA LEU A 33 4.87 20.33 10.91
C LEU A 33 3.90 19.60 9.96
N HIS A 34 3.05 20.34 9.26
CA HIS A 34 2.16 19.82 8.22
C HIS A 34 1.15 18.78 8.73
N ALA A 35 0.78 18.83 10.02
CA ALA A 35 -0.28 17.99 10.54
C ALA A 35 -1.64 18.34 9.89
N PRO A 36 -2.52 17.36 9.61
CA PRO A 36 -3.88 17.62 9.17
C PRO A 36 -4.66 18.49 10.17
N PRO A 37 -5.72 19.21 9.73
CA PRO A 37 -6.58 19.97 10.62
C PRO A 37 -7.11 19.11 11.80
N PRO A 38 -6.97 19.59 13.06
CA PRO A 38 -7.22 18.74 14.21
C PRO A 38 -8.71 18.46 14.39
N THR A 39 -9.04 17.18 14.56
CA THR A 39 -10.33 16.70 15.07
C THR A 39 -10.08 15.68 16.18
N GLY A 40 -11.07 15.43 17.05
CA GLY A 40 -10.91 14.44 18.12
C GLY A 40 -10.55 13.05 17.60
N GLN A 41 -11.23 12.61 16.53
CA GLN A 41 -10.94 11.34 15.86
C GLN A 41 -9.57 11.37 15.16
N GLY A 42 -9.29 12.43 14.38
CA GLY A 42 -8.03 12.57 13.65
C GLY A 42 -6.81 12.57 14.58
N LEU A 43 -6.87 13.23 15.74
CA LEU A 43 -5.78 13.19 16.73
C LEU A 43 -5.59 11.79 17.32
N ALA A 44 -6.67 11.07 17.62
CA ALA A 44 -6.59 9.71 18.14
C ALA A 44 -5.96 8.75 17.11
N GLU A 45 -6.34 8.90 15.84
CA GLU A 45 -5.78 8.13 14.74
C GLU A 45 -4.34 8.49 14.45
N GLY A 46 -3.95 9.77 14.53
CA GLY A 46 -2.57 10.18 14.32
C GLY A 46 -1.61 9.60 15.35
N HIS A 47 -2.06 9.44 16.60
CA HIS A 47 -1.28 8.70 17.60
C HIS A 47 -1.18 7.20 17.30
N ARG A 48 -2.23 6.58 16.74
CA ARG A 48 -2.16 5.18 16.29
C ARG A 48 -1.24 5.01 15.08
N TYR A 49 -1.28 5.94 14.13
CA TYR A 49 -0.41 6.02 12.98
C TYR A 49 1.07 6.10 13.39
N LEU A 50 1.38 6.98 14.34
CA LEU A 50 2.71 7.05 14.98
C LEU A 50 3.14 5.72 15.60
N LEU A 51 2.24 5.04 16.32
CA LEU A 51 2.50 3.72 16.91
C LEU A 51 2.71 2.64 15.84
N GLY A 52 2.02 2.73 14.70
CA GLY A 52 2.22 1.87 13.54
C GLY A 52 3.63 2.02 12.96
N PHE A 53 4.12 3.25 12.80
CA PHE A 53 5.51 3.47 12.41
C PHE A 53 6.51 2.99 13.46
N LEU A 54 6.23 3.14 14.75
CA LEU A 54 7.07 2.57 15.80
C LEU A 54 7.14 1.04 15.69
N PHE A 55 6.00 0.39 15.52
CA PHE A 55 5.92 -1.07 15.34
C PHE A 55 6.78 -1.55 14.16
N SER A 56 6.58 -0.96 12.97
CA SER A 56 7.33 -1.35 11.78
C SER A 56 8.82 -1.00 11.90
N SER A 57 9.17 0.12 12.53
CA SER A 57 10.56 0.56 12.70
C SER A 57 11.35 -0.36 13.63
N ILE A 58 10.72 -0.92 14.68
CA ILE A 58 11.36 -1.92 15.55
C ILE A 58 11.72 -3.17 14.75
N GLU A 59 10.79 -3.69 13.94
CA GLU A 59 11.05 -4.86 13.10
C GLU A 59 12.20 -4.57 12.14
N ARG A 60 12.14 -3.43 11.44
CA ARG A 60 13.15 -3.03 10.46
C ARG A 60 14.52 -2.84 11.08
N ALA A 61 14.61 -2.09 12.17
CA ALA A 61 15.89 -1.75 12.79
C ALA A 61 16.59 -2.98 13.41
N CYS A 62 15.82 -3.94 13.91
CA CYS A 62 16.38 -5.08 14.63
C CYS A 62 16.62 -6.32 13.76
N LEU A 63 15.82 -6.51 12.70
CA LEU A 63 15.75 -7.80 11.99
C LEU A 63 16.15 -7.74 10.51
N GLU A 64 16.36 -6.56 9.93
CA GLU A 64 16.84 -6.44 8.56
C GLU A 64 18.32 -6.85 8.45
N ASP A 65 18.56 -7.96 7.76
CA ASP A 65 19.90 -8.44 7.44
C ASP A 65 19.93 -8.93 5.98
N PRO A 66 20.66 -8.25 5.07
CA PRO A 66 20.73 -8.66 3.66
C PRO A 66 21.47 -9.99 3.45
N ASP A 67 22.26 -10.48 4.41
CA ASP A 67 22.87 -11.82 4.36
C ASP A 67 21.90 -12.92 4.84
N PHE A 68 20.83 -12.55 5.55
CA PHE A 68 19.80 -13.47 6.07
C PHE A 68 18.39 -12.91 5.90
N PRO A 69 17.98 -12.54 4.66
CA PRO A 69 16.71 -11.88 4.42
C PRO A 69 15.53 -12.82 4.64
N TYR A 70 14.40 -12.23 5.01
CA TYR A 70 13.09 -12.86 5.00
C TYR A 70 12.04 -11.84 4.56
N PHE A 71 10.90 -12.33 4.07
CA PHE A 71 9.77 -11.46 3.76
C PHE A 71 9.02 -11.11 5.04
N ARG A 72 9.14 -9.86 5.48
CA ARG A 72 8.25 -9.27 6.49
C ARG A 72 6.99 -8.71 5.85
N ARG A 73 5.96 -8.47 6.66
CA ARG A 73 4.80 -7.69 6.24
C ARG A 73 5.16 -6.21 6.32
N ALA A 74 5.22 -5.55 5.17
CA ALA A 74 5.65 -4.17 5.10
C ALA A 74 4.56 -3.19 5.56
N ILE A 75 3.29 -3.55 5.30
CA ILE A 75 2.08 -2.85 5.73
C ILE A 75 1.03 -3.93 6.06
N GLN A 76 0.42 -3.82 7.23
CA GLN A 76 -0.59 -4.72 7.79
C GLN A 76 -1.55 -3.93 8.70
N PRO A 77 -2.63 -4.53 9.24
CA PRO A 77 -3.64 -3.80 10.00
C PRO A 77 -3.12 -2.98 11.20
N GLN A 78 -1.93 -3.30 11.72
CA GLN A 78 -1.30 -2.62 12.86
C GLN A 78 -0.47 -1.39 12.48
N ASP A 79 -0.01 -1.28 11.22
CA ASP A 79 0.95 -0.28 10.75
C ASP A 79 0.58 0.25 9.36
N LYS A 80 -0.72 0.46 9.13
CA LYS A 80 -1.25 1.08 7.93
C LYS A 80 -0.61 2.45 7.70
N ALA A 81 -0.31 2.74 6.44
CA ALA A 81 0.29 4.00 6.03
C ALA A 81 0.26 4.14 4.51
N THR A 82 0.63 5.31 4.00
CA THR A 82 1.00 5.53 2.59
C THR A 82 -0.17 5.43 1.61
N ILE A 83 -1.41 5.60 2.10
CA ILE A 83 -2.64 5.31 1.38
C ILE A 83 -2.61 3.84 0.95
N ASP A 84 -2.57 2.92 1.93
CA ASP A 84 -2.44 1.49 1.66
C ASP A 84 -3.62 0.94 0.85
N ASN A 85 -3.36 -0.08 0.04
CA ASN A 85 -4.41 -0.79 -0.68
C ASN A 85 -5.03 -1.85 0.25
N ALA A 86 -6.32 -1.68 0.57
CA ALA A 86 -7.10 -2.64 1.36
C ALA A 86 -7.10 -4.07 0.79
N ASP A 87 -6.89 -4.22 -0.52
CA ASP A 87 -6.79 -5.52 -1.19
C ASP A 87 -5.39 -6.10 -1.19
N ALA A 88 -4.37 -5.40 -0.69
CA ALA A 88 -2.99 -5.83 -0.84
C ALA A 88 -2.44 -6.56 0.40
N LEU A 89 -1.67 -7.61 0.15
CA LEU A 89 -0.62 -8.04 1.07
C LEU A 89 0.70 -7.43 0.61
N TYR A 90 1.29 -6.58 1.46
CA TYR A 90 2.59 -5.98 1.23
C TYR A 90 3.66 -6.80 1.94
N LEU A 91 4.58 -7.39 1.18
CA LEU A 91 5.76 -8.04 1.72
C LEU A 91 7.01 -7.29 1.32
N SER A 92 8.04 -7.38 2.14
CA SER A 92 9.35 -6.89 1.74
C SER A 92 10.49 -7.60 2.44
N ALA A 93 11.65 -7.62 1.79
CA ALA A 93 12.89 -8.16 2.32
C ALA A 93 14.03 -7.17 2.07
N ARG A 94 14.88 -6.98 3.09
CA ARG A 94 16.15 -6.26 2.94
C ARG A 94 17.10 -7.08 2.05
N ILE A 95 17.70 -6.46 1.05
CA ILE A 95 18.70 -7.09 0.17
C ILE A 95 19.88 -6.14 -0.04
N ASP A 96 21.05 -6.66 -0.37
CA ASP A 96 22.16 -5.87 -0.91
C ASP A 96 22.17 -6.04 -2.43
N GLY A 97 21.81 -4.99 -3.17
CA GLY A 97 21.70 -5.04 -4.62
C GLY A 97 23.02 -5.23 -5.38
N ALA A 98 24.16 -5.28 -4.68
CA ALA A 98 25.41 -5.78 -5.25
C ALA A 98 25.50 -7.33 -5.24
N GLY A 99 24.71 -7.99 -4.41
CA GLY A 99 24.64 -9.44 -4.27
C GLY A 99 23.56 -10.11 -5.13
N SER A 100 23.51 -11.43 -5.07
CA SER A 100 22.50 -12.23 -5.79
C SER A 100 21.63 -13.04 -4.83
N TYR A 101 20.34 -13.11 -5.13
CA TYR A 101 19.32 -13.79 -4.35
C TYR A 101 18.48 -14.70 -5.21
N ARG A 102 18.01 -15.79 -4.62
CA ARG A 102 17.01 -16.69 -5.19
C ARG A 102 15.71 -16.52 -4.42
N ILE A 103 14.65 -16.18 -5.13
CA ILE A 103 13.29 -16.22 -4.62
C ILE A 103 12.66 -17.50 -5.13
N THR A 104 12.08 -18.29 -4.25
CA THR A 104 11.23 -19.44 -4.62
C THR A 104 9.83 -19.18 -4.13
N GLY A 105 8.84 -19.48 -4.94
CA GLY A 105 7.45 -19.33 -4.56
C GLY A 105 6.55 -20.45 -5.01
N ARG A 106 5.35 -20.47 -4.43
CA ARG A 106 4.25 -21.33 -4.83
C ARG A 106 2.94 -20.56 -4.80
N VAL A 107 2.15 -20.69 -5.85
CA VAL A 107 0.81 -20.12 -5.99
C VAL A 107 -0.21 -21.22 -6.20
N ALA A 108 -1.48 -20.91 -5.91
CA ALA A 108 -2.59 -21.79 -6.24
C ALA A 108 -2.94 -21.69 -7.73
N ASP A 109 -4.20 -21.99 -8.11
CA ASP A 109 -4.64 -21.85 -9.50
C ASP A 109 -4.39 -20.42 -10.02
N HIS A 110 -3.58 -20.29 -11.06
CA HIS A 110 -3.11 -19.03 -11.61
C HIS A 110 -3.49 -18.84 -13.08
N ARG A 111 -4.42 -19.66 -13.60
CA ARG A 111 -4.80 -19.64 -15.02
C ARG A 111 -5.30 -18.26 -15.49
N HIS A 112 -5.93 -17.49 -14.60
CA HIS A 112 -6.41 -16.14 -14.91
C HIS A 112 -5.30 -15.13 -15.18
N TRP A 113 -4.07 -15.37 -14.71
CA TRP A 113 -2.93 -14.52 -15.07
C TRP A 113 -2.61 -14.57 -16.57
N GLY A 114 -2.86 -15.72 -17.21
CA GLY A 114 -2.76 -15.91 -18.67
C GLY A 114 -4.08 -15.73 -19.42
N GLY A 115 -5.11 -15.12 -18.82
CA GLY A 115 -6.42 -14.93 -19.43
C GLY A 115 -7.35 -16.15 -19.40
N GLY A 116 -6.96 -17.22 -18.73
CA GLY A 116 -7.82 -18.38 -18.50
C GLY A 116 -8.91 -18.14 -17.46
N ALA A 117 -9.91 -19.02 -17.41
CA ALA A 117 -10.95 -18.96 -16.37
C ALA A 117 -10.37 -19.37 -14.99
N ARG A 118 -10.89 -18.73 -13.93
CA ARG A 118 -10.61 -19.09 -12.53
C ARG A 118 -11.13 -20.50 -12.21
N GLY A 119 -10.46 -21.18 -11.28
CA GLY A 119 -10.93 -22.44 -10.71
C GLY A 119 -12.00 -22.25 -9.64
N ASN A 120 -12.63 -23.36 -9.24
CA ASN A 120 -13.64 -23.40 -8.17
C ASN A 120 -13.05 -23.66 -6.77
N GLY A 121 -11.72 -23.62 -6.62
CA GLY A 121 -11.00 -23.87 -5.38
C GLY A 121 -10.07 -22.71 -5.04
N PRO A 122 -9.02 -22.92 -4.21
CA PRO A 122 -8.03 -21.88 -3.94
C PRO A 122 -7.42 -21.31 -5.22
N VAL A 123 -7.47 -19.98 -5.36
CA VAL A 123 -6.95 -19.25 -6.53
C VAL A 123 -5.79 -18.35 -6.09
N ALA A 124 -4.82 -18.14 -6.98
CA ALA A 124 -3.77 -17.16 -6.77
C ALA A 124 -4.38 -15.73 -6.69
N PRO A 125 -3.69 -14.75 -6.06
CA PRO A 125 -4.15 -13.37 -6.04
C PRO A 125 -4.47 -12.84 -7.44
N GLN A 126 -5.37 -11.88 -7.57
CA GLN A 126 -5.71 -11.24 -8.85
C GLN A 126 -4.46 -10.74 -9.59
N TYR A 127 -3.51 -10.14 -8.86
CA TYR A 127 -2.24 -9.66 -9.43
C TYR A 127 -1.13 -9.73 -8.40
N VAL A 128 0.09 -10.07 -8.83
CA VAL A 128 1.29 -10.07 -7.99
C VAL A 128 2.40 -9.32 -8.69
N VAL A 129 3.11 -8.44 -7.98
CA VAL A 129 4.27 -7.73 -8.53
C VAL A 129 5.42 -7.70 -7.54
N PHE A 130 6.62 -7.92 -8.07
CA PHE A 130 7.90 -7.85 -7.38
C PHE A 130 8.66 -6.63 -7.91
N GLU A 131 9.13 -5.75 -7.02
CA GLU A 131 9.92 -4.58 -7.37
C GLU A 131 11.18 -4.51 -6.50
N ALA A 132 12.32 -4.21 -7.12
CA ALA A 132 13.58 -3.97 -6.43
C ALA A 132 13.79 -2.45 -6.28
N HIS A 133 13.80 -1.95 -5.05
CA HIS A 133 13.85 -0.51 -4.72
C HIS A 133 15.16 -0.15 -4.02
N SER A 134 15.74 1.00 -4.37
CA SER A 134 16.92 1.57 -3.69
C SER A 134 16.62 2.02 -2.25
N ILE A 135 15.39 2.44 -1.96
CA ILE A 135 14.97 2.92 -0.64
C ILE A 135 13.44 2.88 -0.51
N TYR A 136 12.90 2.83 0.71
CA TYR A 136 11.48 3.12 0.92
C TYR A 136 11.20 4.62 0.89
N ALA A 137 9.95 4.97 0.60
CA ALA A 137 9.47 6.34 0.77
C ALA A 137 9.42 6.71 2.27
N GLY A 138 10.05 7.82 2.61
CA GLY A 138 10.13 8.40 3.94
C GLY A 138 11.33 7.96 4.77
N ASP A 139 12.20 7.09 4.28
CA ASP A 139 13.37 6.61 5.04
C ASP A 139 14.37 7.73 5.36
N THR A 140 14.46 8.78 4.52
CA THR A 140 15.30 9.97 4.76
C THR A 140 14.56 11.11 5.45
N GLY A 141 13.22 11.03 5.53
CA GLY A 141 12.37 12.09 6.07
C GLY A 141 12.25 13.32 5.18
N SER A 142 12.65 13.24 3.91
CA SER A 142 12.71 14.38 3.00
C SER A 142 11.99 14.10 1.69
N LEU A 143 11.18 15.07 1.22
CA LEU A 143 10.57 15.02 -0.11
C LEU A 143 11.60 14.98 -1.27
N MET A 144 12.90 15.20 -1.00
CA MET A 144 13.95 15.02 -2.01
C MET A 144 14.07 13.59 -2.53
N GLU A 145 13.52 12.59 -1.83
CA GLU A 145 13.37 11.24 -2.36
C GLU A 145 12.51 11.16 -3.63
N LEU A 146 11.62 12.13 -3.83
CA LEU A 146 10.73 12.24 -4.98
C LEU A 146 11.41 12.93 -6.18
N ALA A 147 12.55 13.58 -5.96
CA ALA A 147 13.33 14.18 -7.03
C ALA A 147 13.95 13.10 -7.94
N PRO A 148 14.24 13.41 -9.23
CA PRO A 148 14.90 12.47 -10.13
C PRO A 148 16.19 11.89 -9.53
N GLY A 149 16.25 10.56 -9.41
CA GLY A 149 17.38 9.84 -8.81
C GLY A 149 17.33 9.70 -7.28
N GLY A 150 16.38 10.29 -6.58
CA GLY A 150 16.24 10.15 -5.11
C GLY A 150 15.83 8.73 -4.70
N ARG A 151 14.84 8.17 -5.39
CA ARG A 151 14.40 6.76 -5.26
C ARG A 151 14.38 6.10 -6.63
N VAL A 152 14.87 4.86 -6.70
CA VAL A 152 15.03 4.13 -7.96
C VAL A 152 14.42 2.74 -7.83
N VAL A 153 13.62 2.35 -8.82
CA VAL A 153 13.23 0.95 -9.05
C VAL A 153 14.21 0.37 -10.06
N THR A 154 15.03 -0.59 -9.64
CA THR A 154 16.08 -1.18 -10.47
C THR A 154 15.55 -2.31 -11.36
N GLY A 155 14.49 -2.98 -10.93
CA GLY A 155 13.87 -4.07 -11.66
C GLY A 155 12.47 -4.36 -11.16
N LEU A 156 11.65 -4.92 -12.05
CA LEU A 156 10.27 -5.31 -11.81
C LEU A 156 9.97 -6.65 -12.51
N LEU A 157 9.12 -7.46 -11.90
CA LEU A 157 8.46 -8.60 -12.53
C LEU A 157 7.05 -8.74 -11.96
N ASP A 158 6.05 -8.89 -12.81
CA ASP A 158 4.67 -9.09 -12.37
C ASP A 158 4.08 -10.43 -12.83
N SER A 159 2.88 -10.75 -12.33
CA SER A 159 2.20 -12.02 -12.56
C SER A 159 1.83 -12.27 -14.02
N THR A 160 1.81 -11.25 -14.88
CA THR A 160 1.55 -11.43 -16.31
C THR A 160 2.75 -11.94 -17.08
N ASP A 161 3.96 -11.57 -16.65
CA ASP A 161 5.23 -12.02 -17.23
C ASP A 161 5.92 -13.14 -16.41
N LEU A 162 5.42 -13.42 -15.21
CA LEU A 162 5.97 -14.45 -14.33
C LEU A 162 5.75 -15.84 -14.94
N ALA A 163 6.84 -16.53 -15.26
CA ALA A 163 6.80 -17.94 -15.62
C ALA A 163 6.57 -18.80 -14.36
N VAL A 164 5.47 -19.55 -14.37
CA VAL A 164 5.07 -20.46 -13.29
C VAL A 164 4.92 -21.87 -13.85
N ASP A 165 5.48 -22.86 -13.15
CA ASP A 165 5.35 -24.26 -13.50
C ASP A 165 3.89 -24.73 -13.33
N PRO A 166 3.46 -25.79 -14.04
CA PRO A 166 2.08 -26.30 -13.95
C PRO A 166 1.63 -26.68 -12.53
N ASP A 167 2.55 -26.98 -11.60
CA ASP A 167 2.26 -27.30 -10.20
C ASP A 167 2.22 -26.07 -9.28
N GLY A 168 2.32 -24.86 -9.86
CA GLY A 168 2.26 -23.57 -9.19
C GLY A 168 3.59 -23.07 -8.65
N ARG A 169 4.71 -23.76 -8.91
CA ARG A 169 6.04 -23.33 -8.46
C ARG A 169 6.66 -22.32 -9.39
N PHE A 170 7.48 -21.43 -8.83
CA PHE A 170 8.34 -20.57 -9.62
C PHE A 170 9.63 -20.23 -8.86
N GLU A 171 10.65 -19.86 -9.61
CA GLU A 171 11.90 -19.31 -9.11
C GLU A 171 12.18 -17.99 -9.82
N ILE A 172 12.70 -17.00 -9.07
CA ILE A 172 13.18 -15.72 -9.61
C ILE A 172 14.63 -15.53 -9.16
N LEU A 173 15.51 -15.23 -10.11
CA LEU A 173 16.87 -14.76 -9.83
C LEU A 173 16.87 -13.24 -9.69
N CYS A 174 17.32 -12.74 -8.55
CA CYS A 174 17.66 -11.33 -8.36
C CYS A 174 19.17 -11.19 -8.37
N ALA A 175 19.73 -10.36 -9.25
CA ALA A 175 21.17 -10.10 -9.31
C ALA A 175 21.42 -8.72 -9.92
N PRO A 176 22.63 -8.13 -9.83
CA PRO A 176 22.90 -6.81 -10.40
C PRO A 176 22.60 -6.78 -11.89
N GLU A 177 23.05 -7.81 -12.62
CA GLU A 177 22.85 -8.02 -14.04
C GLU A 177 22.39 -9.44 -14.33
N ARG A 178 21.69 -9.64 -15.45
CA ARG A 178 21.23 -10.96 -15.88
C ARG A 178 22.42 -11.76 -16.40
N PRO A 179 22.72 -12.96 -15.87
CA PRO A 179 23.73 -13.83 -16.48
C PRO A 179 23.32 -14.24 -17.90
N ASP A 180 24.28 -14.30 -18.82
CA ASP A 180 24.02 -14.60 -20.25
C ASP A 180 23.24 -15.91 -20.48
N GLU A 181 23.48 -16.92 -19.65
CA GLU A 181 22.82 -18.23 -19.76
C GLU A 181 21.44 -18.29 -19.06
N HIS A 182 21.01 -17.24 -18.35
CA HIS A 182 19.78 -17.24 -17.57
C HIS A 182 18.56 -16.84 -18.40
N THR A 183 17.65 -17.79 -18.62
CA THR A 183 16.42 -17.61 -19.41
C THR A 183 15.14 -17.52 -18.57
N GLY A 184 15.21 -17.82 -17.28
CA GLY A 184 14.05 -17.80 -16.38
C GLY A 184 13.68 -16.40 -15.87
N ASN A 185 12.76 -16.36 -14.91
CA ASN A 185 12.36 -15.12 -14.23
C ASN A 185 13.57 -14.41 -13.64
N PHE A 186 13.65 -13.10 -13.84
CA PHE A 186 14.80 -12.30 -13.43
C PHE A 186 14.38 -10.89 -13.02
N ILE A 187 15.00 -10.37 -11.95
CA ILE A 187 14.85 -8.97 -11.52
C ILE A 187 16.24 -8.37 -11.35
N ALA A 188 16.51 -7.28 -12.06
CA ALA A 188 17.75 -6.52 -11.89
C ALA A 188 17.75 -5.79 -10.55
N THR A 189 18.84 -5.93 -9.81
CA THR A 189 19.06 -5.26 -8.51
C THR A 189 20.03 -4.07 -8.62
N ALA A 190 20.54 -3.80 -9.81
CA ALA A 190 21.29 -2.59 -10.13
C ALA A 190 20.71 -1.91 -11.37
N LYS A 191 20.85 -0.58 -11.45
CA LYS A 191 20.45 0.23 -12.60
C LYS A 191 21.51 1.30 -12.87
N ASP A 192 21.77 1.54 -14.15
CA ASP A 192 22.71 2.56 -14.66
C ASP A 192 24.13 2.50 -14.03
N GLY A 193 24.52 1.33 -13.50
CA GLY A 193 25.82 1.05 -12.90
C GLY A 193 26.13 1.78 -11.58
N LYS A 194 25.14 2.47 -10.98
CA LYS A 194 25.32 3.26 -9.76
C LYS A 194 24.27 2.97 -8.70
N ASP A 195 23.02 2.83 -9.11
CA ASP A 195 21.91 2.62 -8.18
C ASP A 195 21.74 1.13 -7.91
N THR A 196 21.72 0.76 -6.63
CA THR A 196 21.52 -0.62 -6.19
C THR A 196 20.30 -0.72 -5.29
N ALA A 197 19.50 -1.76 -5.49
CA ALA A 197 18.33 -2.03 -4.68
C ALA A 197 18.74 -2.40 -3.25
N GLN A 198 18.02 -1.86 -2.29
CA GLN A 198 18.16 -2.15 -0.87
C GLN A 198 16.99 -2.99 -0.35
N TYR A 199 15.88 -3.01 -1.09
CA TYR A 199 14.69 -3.76 -0.74
C TYR A 199 14.13 -4.47 -1.96
N LEU A 200 13.63 -5.67 -1.74
CA LEU A 200 12.68 -6.31 -2.62
C LEU A 200 11.29 -6.16 -2.02
N ILE A 201 10.34 -5.61 -2.76
CA ILE A 201 8.96 -5.39 -2.36
C ILE A 201 8.07 -6.30 -3.19
N VAL A 202 7.11 -6.96 -2.54
CA VAL A 202 6.08 -7.77 -3.20
C VAL A 202 4.72 -7.22 -2.83
N ARG A 203 3.86 -7.00 -3.82
CA ARG A 203 2.45 -6.69 -3.60
C ARG A 203 1.62 -7.81 -4.20
N SER A 204 0.81 -8.45 -3.38
CA SER A 204 -0.22 -9.40 -3.83
C SER A 204 -1.58 -8.74 -3.67
N LEU A 205 -2.24 -8.43 -4.78
CA LEU A 205 -3.54 -7.78 -4.83
C LEU A 205 -4.64 -8.83 -4.94
N PHE A 206 -5.57 -8.82 -3.99
CA PHE A 206 -6.67 -9.77 -3.92
C PHE A 206 -7.95 -9.19 -4.51
N GLY A 207 -8.57 -9.90 -5.45
CA GLY A 207 -9.88 -9.56 -6.02
C GLY A 207 -10.99 -10.33 -5.33
N ASP A 208 -10.98 -11.65 -5.53
CA ASP A 208 -11.94 -12.58 -4.93
C ASP A 208 -11.50 -12.96 -3.51
N TRP A 209 -12.02 -12.22 -2.53
CA TRP A 209 -11.66 -12.40 -1.13
C TRP A 209 -12.17 -13.74 -0.56
N ALA A 210 -13.17 -14.38 -1.16
CA ALA A 210 -13.63 -15.68 -0.70
C ALA A 210 -12.61 -16.78 -1.01
N ASN A 211 -12.05 -16.79 -2.23
CA ASN A 211 -11.31 -17.95 -2.74
C ASN A 211 -9.81 -17.72 -2.91
N GLU A 212 -9.33 -16.48 -2.99
CA GLU A 212 -7.92 -16.24 -3.22
C GLU A 212 -7.07 -16.46 -1.97
N VAL A 213 -5.89 -17.04 -2.16
CA VAL A 213 -4.92 -17.38 -1.11
C VAL A 213 -3.59 -16.67 -1.35
N SER A 214 -2.91 -16.30 -0.27
CA SER A 214 -1.59 -15.66 -0.35
C SER A 214 -0.54 -16.63 -0.92
N PRO A 215 0.41 -16.14 -1.73
CA PRO A 215 1.51 -16.96 -2.23
C PRO A 215 2.46 -17.37 -1.08
N GLU A 216 3.01 -18.58 -1.18
CA GLU A 216 4.13 -18.99 -0.34
C GLU A 216 5.41 -18.42 -0.97
N LEU A 217 6.20 -17.65 -0.21
CA LEU A 217 7.39 -17.00 -0.72
C LEU A 217 8.58 -17.19 0.23
N ARG A 218 9.75 -17.43 -0.36
CA ARG A 218 11.02 -17.52 0.35
C ARG A 218 12.11 -16.82 -0.44
N ILE A 219 12.99 -16.10 0.24
CA ILE A 219 14.19 -15.48 -0.32
C ILE A 219 15.43 -16.09 0.34
N VAL A 220 16.48 -16.37 -0.44
CA VAL A 220 17.76 -16.87 0.05
C VAL A 220 18.91 -16.24 -0.75
N PRO A 221 19.95 -15.67 -0.12
CA PRO A 221 21.13 -15.23 -0.83
C PRO A 221 21.91 -16.42 -1.39
N ILE A 222 22.44 -16.27 -2.61
CA ILE A 222 23.24 -17.30 -3.25
C ILE A 222 24.54 -17.51 -2.45
N GLY A 223 24.86 -18.78 -2.13
CA GLY A 223 26.04 -19.15 -1.33
C GLY A 223 25.90 -19.05 0.19
N ARG A 224 24.76 -18.57 0.72
CA ARG A 224 24.50 -18.46 2.17
C ARG A 224 23.61 -19.57 2.74
N ARG A 225 23.12 -20.50 1.93
CA ARG A 225 22.28 -21.62 2.39
C ARG A 225 23.00 -22.44 3.48
N GLY A 226 22.32 -22.67 4.59
CA GLY A 226 22.85 -23.44 5.73
C GLY A 226 23.81 -22.66 6.64
N ARG A 227 23.97 -21.34 6.44
CA ARG A 227 24.71 -20.46 7.36
C ARG A 227 23.77 -19.84 8.39
N HIS A 228 24.32 -19.10 9.36
CA HIS A 228 23.61 -18.41 10.43
C HIS A 228 24.17 -16.99 10.64
N PRO A 229 23.35 -16.03 11.10
CA PRO A 229 23.81 -14.67 11.39
C PRO A 229 24.80 -14.65 12.57
N SER A 230 25.67 -13.66 12.58
CA SER A 230 26.51 -13.41 13.75
C SER A 230 25.67 -12.81 14.88
N PRO A 231 25.94 -13.12 16.16
CA PRO A 231 25.24 -12.50 17.27
C PRO A 231 25.39 -10.97 17.24
N VAL A 232 24.27 -10.25 17.46
CA VAL A 232 24.30 -8.79 17.53
C VAL A 232 25.07 -8.37 18.79
N GLY A 233 26.17 -7.65 18.58
CA GLY A 233 26.96 -7.08 19.67
C GLY A 233 26.43 -5.72 20.14
N PRO A 234 26.97 -5.17 21.25
CA PRO A 234 26.50 -3.92 21.83
C PRO A 234 26.40 -2.73 20.88
N ALA A 235 27.36 -2.57 19.96
CA ALA A 235 27.36 -1.49 18.99
C ALA A 235 26.20 -1.63 17.97
N GLY A 236 25.94 -2.85 17.49
CA GLY A 236 24.82 -3.14 16.60
C GLY A 236 23.48 -2.89 17.28
N THR A 237 23.34 -3.31 18.54
CA THR A 237 22.14 -3.02 19.34
C THR A 237 21.93 -1.51 19.54
N ALA A 238 22.97 -0.77 19.88
CA ALA A 238 22.88 0.68 20.06
C ALA A 238 22.50 1.40 18.74
N ALA A 239 23.02 0.94 17.60
CA ALA A 239 22.66 1.46 16.28
C ALA A 239 21.20 1.14 15.92
N ALA A 240 20.74 -0.09 16.17
CA ALA A 240 19.35 -0.48 15.94
C ALA A 240 18.38 0.38 16.77
N VAL A 241 18.66 0.59 18.06
CA VAL A 241 17.83 1.43 18.94
C VAL A 241 17.73 2.87 18.41
N ARG A 242 18.84 3.48 17.99
CA ARG A 242 18.80 4.83 17.37
C ARG A 242 17.98 4.83 16.08
N ARG A 243 18.21 3.84 15.22
CA ARG A 243 17.51 3.70 13.94
C ARG A 243 15.99 3.60 14.11
N VAL A 244 15.49 3.00 15.20
CA VAL A 244 14.04 3.02 15.50
C VAL A 244 13.53 4.45 15.60
N GLY A 245 14.20 5.30 16.39
CA GLY A 245 13.80 6.70 16.56
C GLY A 245 13.90 7.49 15.26
N GLU A 246 15.01 7.33 14.54
CA GLU A 246 15.24 7.99 13.24
C GLU A 246 14.15 7.64 12.23
N LEU A 247 13.84 6.35 12.05
CA LEU A 247 12.81 5.91 11.10
C LEU A 247 11.44 6.49 11.46
N VAL A 248 11.02 6.45 12.74
CA VAL A 248 9.71 6.97 13.13
C VAL A 248 9.60 8.48 12.86
N GLU A 249 10.61 9.25 13.24
CA GLU A 249 10.65 10.69 13.00
C GLU A 249 10.64 11.02 11.51
N HIS A 250 11.47 10.32 10.71
CA HIS A 250 11.54 10.51 9.27
C HIS A 250 10.20 10.17 8.58
N GLN A 251 9.58 9.04 8.94
CA GLN A 251 8.30 8.64 8.36
C GLN A 251 7.19 9.66 8.67
N MET A 252 7.06 10.10 9.92
CA MET A 252 6.06 11.12 10.30
C MET A 252 6.26 12.42 9.53
N ARG A 253 7.51 12.89 9.45
CA ARG A 253 7.84 14.10 8.70
C ARG A 253 7.48 13.99 7.23
N PHE A 254 8.00 12.94 6.57
CA PHE A 254 7.85 12.77 5.13
C PHE A 254 6.38 12.68 4.74
N TRP A 255 5.58 11.87 5.43
CA TRP A 255 4.19 11.66 5.03
C TRP A 255 3.30 12.87 5.32
N ASN A 256 3.54 13.62 6.39
CA ASN A 256 2.86 14.90 6.61
C ASN A 256 3.18 15.90 5.48
N GLU A 257 4.47 16.12 5.19
CA GLU A 257 4.89 16.99 4.09
C GLU A 257 4.31 16.49 2.75
N PHE A 258 4.27 15.18 2.53
CA PHE A 258 3.72 14.59 1.31
C PHE A 258 2.21 14.86 1.17
N TYR A 259 1.41 14.57 2.20
CA TYR A 259 -0.03 14.80 2.16
C TYR A 259 -0.36 16.28 2.04
N ASP A 260 0.35 17.12 2.78
CA ASP A 260 0.06 18.55 2.82
C ASP A 260 0.55 19.27 1.57
N ILE A 261 1.80 19.03 1.14
CA ILE A 261 2.46 19.79 0.05
C ILE A 261 2.26 19.12 -1.31
N VAL A 262 2.49 17.82 -1.42
CA VAL A 262 2.50 17.13 -2.72
C VAL A 262 1.08 16.78 -3.16
N LEU A 263 0.25 16.33 -2.23
CA LEU A 263 -1.15 15.99 -2.52
C LEU A 263 -2.11 17.15 -2.28
N GLU A 264 -1.66 18.25 -1.65
CA GLU A 264 -2.47 19.43 -1.36
C GLU A 264 -3.80 19.10 -0.67
N SER A 265 -3.77 18.07 0.20
CA SER A 265 -4.96 17.50 0.83
C SER A 265 -5.65 18.43 1.82
N ASN A 266 -4.93 19.43 2.33
CA ASN A 266 -5.44 20.42 3.27
C ASN A 266 -5.46 21.84 2.67
N GLY A 267 -5.66 21.92 1.34
CA GLY A 267 -5.77 23.18 0.60
C GLY A 267 -4.59 23.44 -0.34
N ASP A 268 -4.78 24.41 -1.22
CA ASP A 268 -3.83 24.83 -2.25
C ASP A 268 -2.55 25.38 -1.59
N LYS A 269 -1.41 24.73 -1.86
CA LYS A 269 -0.11 25.09 -1.27
C LYS A 269 0.77 25.88 -2.21
N ASN A 270 0.53 25.78 -3.51
CA ASN A 270 1.35 26.43 -4.52
C ASN A 270 0.75 27.78 -5.00
N GLY A 271 -0.51 28.06 -4.67
CA GLY A 271 -1.23 29.29 -4.95
C GLY A 271 -1.82 29.40 -6.36
N ASP A 272 -1.94 28.29 -7.10
CA ASP A 272 -2.48 28.25 -8.46
C ASP A 272 -4.02 28.18 -8.52
N GLY A 273 -4.69 28.05 -7.38
CA GLY A 273 -6.13 27.96 -7.23
C GLY A 273 -6.70 26.56 -7.41
N ILE A 274 -5.86 25.52 -7.53
CA ILE A 274 -6.25 24.13 -7.71
C ILE A 274 -5.51 23.29 -6.66
N THR A 275 -6.20 22.32 -6.05
CA THR A 275 -5.57 21.31 -5.19
C THR A 275 -5.33 20.04 -5.97
N PHE A 276 -4.13 19.45 -5.86
CA PHE A 276 -3.84 18.15 -6.47
C PHE A 276 -4.85 17.05 -6.11
N MET A 277 -5.28 16.95 -4.85
CA MET A 277 -6.42 16.12 -4.43
C MET A 277 -7.64 17.01 -4.13
N PRO A 278 -8.60 17.13 -5.06
CA PRO A 278 -9.75 18.02 -4.86
C PRO A 278 -10.76 17.46 -3.85
N HIS A 279 -11.44 18.38 -3.15
CA HIS A 279 -12.52 18.04 -2.22
C HIS A 279 -13.80 17.65 -2.96
N ASN A 280 -14.44 16.56 -2.52
CA ASN A 280 -15.64 15.96 -3.08
C ASN A 280 -15.58 15.74 -4.61
N ALA A 281 -14.36 15.49 -5.10
CA ALA A 281 -14.05 15.22 -6.48
C ALA A 281 -12.86 14.27 -6.55
N LEU A 282 -12.45 13.93 -7.77
CA LEU A 282 -11.28 13.12 -8.05
C LEU A 282 -10.42 13.87 -9.08
N ASN A 283 -9.11 13.83 -8.92
CA ASN A 283 -8.21 14.35 -9.93
C ASN A 283 -8.16 13.45 -11.17
N GLU A 284 -7.69 13.99 -12.28
CA GLU A 284 -7.58 13.24 -13.52
C GLU A 284 -6.68 12.00 -13.34
N PRO A 285 -7.09 10.82 -13.84
CA PRO A 285 -6.28 9.61 -13.74
C PRO A 285 -4.89 9.79 -14.33
N ALA A 286 -3.86 9.52 -13.53
CA ALA A 286 -2.47 9.67 -13.90
C ALA A 286 -1.66 8.41 -13.60
N ALA A 287 -0.75 8.05 -14.50
CA ALA A 287 0.19 6.95 -14.26
C ALA A 287 1.05 7.22 -13.02
N ALA A 288 1.34 6.16 -12.28
CA ALA A 288 2.25 6.20 -11.15
C ALA A 288 3.58 6.81 -11.59
N ASN A 289 4.03 7.82 -10.86
CA ASN A 289 5.37 8.34 -11.01
C ASN A 289 6.00 8.50 -9.63
N LEU A 290 7.33 8.42 -9.59
CA LEU A 290 8.07 8.51 -8.33
C LEU A 290 7.95 9.89 -7.69
N ALA A 291 7.65 10.94 -8.47
CA ALA A 291 7.48 12.30 -8.01
C ALA A 291 6.16 12.51 -7.22
N SER A 292 5.13 11.69 -7.47
CA SER A 292 3.84 11.70 -6.76
C SER A 292 3.77 10.65 -5.64
N GLY A 293 4.91 10.36 -4.98
CA GLY A 293 4.96 9.44 -3.84
C GLY A 293 5.30 8.00 -4.20
N GLY A 294 5.37 7.66 -5.50
CA GLY A 294 5.82 6.37 -6.04
C GLY A 294 5.21 5.14 -5.37
N GLY A 295 3.97 4.88 -5.74
CA GLY A 295 3.31 3.59 -5.54
C GLY A 295 3.81 2.52 -6.51
N GLN A 296 3.05 1.42 -6.63
CA GLN A 296 3.29 0.36 -7.61
C GLN A 296 3.37 0.95 -9.02
N SER A 297 4.44 0.66 -9.77
CA SER A 297 4.73 1.31 -11.05
C SER A 297 3.73 1.01 -12.17
N THR A 298 3.01 -0.11 -12.09
CA THR A 298 1.96 -0.48 -13.06
C THR A 298 0.60 0.16 -12.77
N ASN A 299 0.48 1.01 -11.75
CA ASN A 299 -0.79 1.66 -11.44
C ASN A 299 -1.00 2.97 -12.20
N VAL A 300 -2.25 3.21 -12.56
CA VAL A 300 -2.84 4.53 -12.75
C VAL A 300 -3.64 4.85 -11.49
N TYR A 301 -3.52 6.09 -10.99
CA TYR A 301 -4.20 6.55 -9.78
C TYR A 301 -5.11 7.72 -10.11
N SER A 302 -6.22 7.79 -9.38
CA SER A 302 -7.04 8.99 -9.24
C SER A 302 -7.42 9.11 -7.76
N GLY A 303 -7.31 10.31 -7.21
CA GLY A 303 -7.50 10.57 -5.79
C GLY A 303 -8.16 11.92 -5.52
N GLY A 304 -8.66 12.06 -4.31
CA GLY A 304 -9.36 13.25 -3.84
C GLY A 304 -9.63 13.15 -2.34
N VAL A 305 -10.29 14.15 -1.80
CA VAL A 305 -10.71 14.20 -0.39
C VAL A 305 -12.23 14.16 -0.34
N PHE A 306 -12.85 13.27 0.42
CA PHE A 306 -14.28 13.40 0.69
C PHE A 306 -14.51 14.32 1.89
N GLU A 307 -15.61 15.08 1.86
CA GLU A 307 -16.09 15.90 2.96
C GLU A 307 -17.62 15.94 2.95
N LEU A 308 -18.23 15.18 3.87
CA LEU A 308 -19.67 14.89 3.87
C LEU A 308 -20.33 15.13 5.24
N ASP A 309 -21.43 15.85 5.25
CA ASP A 309 -22.42 15.84 6.34
C ASP A 309 -23.19 14.50 6.37
N GLU A 310 -23.90 14.22 7.48
CA GLU A 310 -24.56 12.92 7.72
C GLU A 310 -25.63 12.53 6.68
N ASP A 311 -26.23 13.52 6.02
CA ASP A 311 -27.29 13.36 5.01
C ASP A 311 -26.78 13.55 3.57
N GLU A 312 -25.47 13.59 3.37
CA GLU A 312 -24.84 13.74 2.06
C GLU A 312 -24.18 12.43 1.60
N ALA A 313 -24.03 12.31 0.29
CA ALA A 313 -23.32 11.22 -0.36
C ALA A 313 -22.53 11.72 -1.57
N LEU A 314 -21.45 11.01 -1.92
CA LEU A 314 -20.81 11.13 -3.24
C LEU A 314 -21.30 9.99 -4.13
N LEU A 315 -21.86 10.33 -5.28
CA LEU A 315 -22.03 9.42 -6.40
C LEU A 315 -20.81 9.56 -7.33
N ILE A 316 -20.03 8.50 -7.45
CA ILE A 316 -18.79 8.47 -8.22
C ILE A 316 -18.97 7.53 -9.40
N GLU A 317 -18.85 8.05 -10.61
CA GLU A 317 -18.91 7.28 -11.85
C GLU A 317 -17.50 7.00 -12.35
N VAL A 318 -17.19 5.72 -12.58
CA VAL A 318 -15.92 5.26 -13.11
C VAL A 318 -16.16 4.56 -14.44
N SER A 319 -15.61 5.11 -15.52
CA SER A 319 -15.65 4.51 -16.86
C SER A 319 -14.29 3.97 -17.23
N VAL A 320 -14.26 2.71 -17.68
CA VAL A 320 -13.03 1.97 -18.00
C VAL A 320 -13.13 1.49 -19.44
N ALA A 321 -12.33 2.09 -20.33
CA ALA A 321 -12.32 1.74 -21.74
C ALA A 321 -11.45 0.51 -22.05
N VAL A 322 -10.41 0.29 -21.24
CA VAL A 322 -9.51 -0.87 -21.30
C VAL A 322 -9.52 -1.52 -19.92
N GLU A 323 -9.98 -2.76 -19.83
CA GLU A 323 -10.09 -3.45 -18.53
C GLU A 323 -8.68 -3.64 -17.92
N PRO A 324 -8.43 -3.18 -16.69
CA PRO A 324 -7.13 -3.36 -16.05
C PRO A 324 -6.94 -4.79 -15.54
N ALA A 325 -5.70 -5.17 -15.27
CA ALA A 325 -5.40 -6.43 -14.57
C ALA A 325 -5.92 -6.43 -13.12
N TYR A 326 -6.10 -5.26 -12.51
CA TYR A 326 -6.75 -5.08 -11.23
C TYR A 326 -7.37 -3.68 -11.14
N LEU A 327 -8.51 -3.56 -10.47
CA LEU A 327 -9.15 -2.30 -10.13
C LEU A 327 -9.45 -2.30 -8.63
N GLY A 328 -9.18 -1.19 -7.94
CA GLY A 328 -9.55 -1.01 -6.54
C GLY A 328 -9.98 0.42 -6.24
N PHE A 329 -11.01 0.58 -5.41
CA PHE A 329 -11.42 1.84 -4.82
C PHE A 329 -11.55 1.67 -3.31
N HIS A 330 -10.87 2.49 -2.53
CA HIS A 330 -10.96 2.47 -1.07
C HIS A 330 -10.99 3.88 -0.50
N LEU A 331 -11.46 3.96 0.75
CA LEU A 331 -11.42 5.13 1.60
C LEU A 331 -10.28 5.01 2.60
N SER A 332 -9.64 6.14 2.91
CA SER A 332 -8.66 6.26 3.99
C SER A 332 -8.99 7.44 4.91
N ASN A 333 -8.48 7.41 6.14
CA ASN A 333 -8.51 8.58 7.02
C ASN A 333 -7.54 9.67 6.54
N VAL A 334 -7.47 10.78 7.27
CA VAL A 334 -6.58 11.93 6.96
C VAL A 334 -5.08 11.62 7.08
N TRP A 335 -4.71 10.49 7.68
CA TRP A 335 -3.32 10.00 7.79
C TRP A 335 -2.95 9.04 6.66
N GLY A 336 -3.85 8.82 5.70
CA GLY A 336 -3.64 7.86 4.61
C GLY A 336 -3.63 6.41 5.07
N GLU A 337 -4.28 6.10 6.20
CA GLU A 337 -4.56 4.72 6.60
C GLU A 337 -5.91 4.32 6.02
N SER A 338 -5.95 3.21 5.27
CA SER A 338 -7.22 2.65 4.83
C SER A 338 -8.15 2.45 6.02
N LEU A 339 -9.44 2.80 5.85
CA LEU A 339 -10.44 2.58 6.90
C LEU A 339 -10.57 1.08 7.21
N ASP A 340 -11.38 0.70 8.21
CA ASP A 340 -11.53 -0.71 8.62
C ASP A 340 -12.21 -1.58 7.55
N TYR A 341 -11.42 -2.02 6.57
CA TYR A 341 -11.84 -2.85 5.46
C TYR A 341 -12.20 -4.28 5.86
N ALA A 342 -11.85 -4.70 7.08
CA ALA A 342 -12.12 -6.03 7.58
C ALA A 342 -13.55 -6.16 8.09
N ASN A 343 -14.04 -5.12 8.78
CA ASN A 343 -15.36 -5.13 9.41
C ASN A 343 -16.37 -4.19 8.74
N HIS A 344 -15.93 -3.37 7.79
CA HIS A 344 -16.78 -2.48 7.01
C HIS A 344 -16.48 -2.62 5.51
N VAL A 345 -17.45 -2.20 4.69
CA VAL A 345 -17.27 -2.09 3.24
C VAL A 345 -16.68 -0.71 2.96
N THR A 346 -15.42 -0.50 3.29
CA THR A 346 -14.69 0.76 3.04
C THR A 346 -13.87 0.72 1.75
N SER A 347 -13.87 -0.44 1.08
CA SER A 347 -13.23 -0.63 -0.21
C SER A 347 -14.01 -1.63 -1.08
N LEU A 348 -13.89 -1.48 -2.40
CA LEU A 348 -14.38 -2.42 -3.39
C LEU A 348 -13.37 -2.54 -4.51
N ASN A 349 -13.19 -3.76 -5.01
CA ASN A 349 -12.33 -4.05 -6.15
C ASN A 349 -13.14 -4.49 -7.37
N GLY A 350 -12.46 -4.66 -8.51
CA GLY A 350 -13.10 -5.03 -9.78
C GLY A 350 -13.91 -6.32 -9.73
N PHE A 351 -13.56 -7.29 -8.87
CA PHE A 351 -14.33 -8.52 -8.69
C PHE A 351 -15.61 -8.31 -7.86
N GLN A 352 -15.56 -7.39 -6.90
CA GLN A 352 -16.66 -7.11 -5.97
C GLN A 352 -17.65 -6.06 -6.50
N THR A 353 -17.24 -5.26 -7.49
CA THR A 353 -18.00 -4.12 -7.99
C THR A 353 -19.06 -4.54 -9.00
N ALA A 354 -20.31 -4.12 -8.79
CA ALA A 354 -21.36 -4.24 -9.78
C ALA A 354 -21.15 -3.23 -10.92
N ILE A 355 -21.30 -3.68 -12.16
CA ILE A 355 -21.22 -2.85 -13.37
C ILE A 355 -22.65 -2.64 -13.88
N ASP A 356 -23.02 -1.38 -14.10
CA ASP A 356 -24.35 -1.06 -14.63
C ASP A 356 -24.47 -1.45 -16.12
N PRO A 357 -25.69 -1.58 -16.68
CA PRO A 357 -25.89 -1.98 -18.08
C PRO A 357 -25.23 -1.07 -19.13
N ASP A 358 -24.91 0.18 -18.77
CA ASP A 358 -24.18 1.13 -19.61
C ASP A 358 -22.64 0.99 -19.52
N GLY A 359 -22.15 0.01 -18.74
CA GLY A 359 -20.73 -0.27 -18.56
C GLY A 359 -20.05 0.64 -17.53
N VAL A 360 -20.78 1.56 -16.90
CA VAL A 360 -20.25 2.45 -15.87
C VAL A 360 -20.28 1.75 -14.52
N ARG A 361 -19.20 1.93 -13.74
CA ARG A 361 -19.15 1.50 -12.33
C ARG A 361 -19.53 2.69 -11.47
N ARG A 362 -20.70 2.65 -10.84
CA ARG A 362 -21.19 3.72 -9.96
C ARG A 362 -20.99 3.35 -8.51
N TYR A 363 -20.17 4.10 -7.80
CA TYR A 363 -19.90 3.93 -6.37
C TYR A 363 -20.63 5.01 -5.58
N VAL A 364 -21.02 4.67 -4.35
CA VAL A 364 -21.62 5.61 -3.42
C VAL A 364 -20.78 5.68 -2.15
N VAL A 365 -20.29 6.86 -1.79
CA VAL A 365 -19.63 7.10 -0.50
C VAL A 365 -20.60 7.83 0.42
N ALA A 366 -20.94 7.24 1.56
CA ALA A 366 -21.87 7.83 2.52
C ALA A 366 -21.72 7.23 3.93
N HIS A 367 -22.17 7.97 4.95
CA HIS A 367 -22.16 7.53 6.36
C HIS A 367 -23.14 6.40 6.69
N ARG A 368 -24.22 6.26 5.90
CA ARG A 368 -25.28 5.27 6.14
C ARG A 368 -25.49 4.44 4.88
N ASP A 369 -25.69 3.13 5.06
CA ASP A 369 -25.94 2.22 3.94
C ASP A 369 -27.23 2.63 3.19
N PRO A 370 -27.13 3.07 1.92
CA PRO A 370 -28.29 3.39 1.09
C PRO A 370 -28.94 2.13 0.48
N GLY A 371 -28.43 0.94 0.76
CA GLY A 371 -28.90 -0.32 0.18
C GLY A 371 -28.51 -0.49 -1.28
N VAL A 372 -27.36 0.05 -1.70
CA VAL A 372 -26.83 -0.14 -3.07
C VAL A 372 -25.60 -1.08 -3.08
N PRO A 373 -25.33 -1.78 -4.19
CA PRO A 373 -24.20 -2.72 -4.27
C PRO A 373 -22.86 -2.08 -3.95
N ASN A 374 -22.55 -0.97 -4.64
CA ASN A 374 -21.24 -0.34 -4.62
C ASN A 374 -21.14 0.79 -3.57
N TRP A 375 -21.68 0.55 -2.37
CA TRP A 375 -21.55 1.50 -1.26
C TRP A 375 -20.19 1.33 -0.55
N LEU A 376 -19.57 2.46 -0.22
CA LEU A 376 -18.39 2.58 0.63
C LEU A 376 -18.76 3.34 1.91
N ASP A 377 -18.57 2.68 3.05
CA ASP A 377 -18.84 3.19 4.39
C ASP A 377 -17.72 4.14 4.85
N THR A 378 -18.07 5.36 5.25
CA THR A 378 -17.12 6.33 5.82
C THR A 378 -16.74 6.01 7.27
N VAL A 379 -17.44 5.07 7.92
CA VAL A 379 -17.22 4.68 9.33
C VAL A 379 -17.27 5.90 10.26
N GLY A 380 -18.16 6.84 9.96
CA GLY A 380 -18.34 8.09 10.71
C GLY A 380 -17.28 9.17 10.45
N HIS A 381 -16.33 8.96 9.53
CA HIS A 381 -15.38 9.99 9.14
C HIS A 381 -16.11 11.04 8.32
N ARG A 382 -16.09 12.30 8.77
CA ARG A 382 -16.57 13.43 7.96
C ARG A 382 -15.67 13.65 6.73
N THR A 383 -14.37 13.45 6.90
CA THR A 383 -13.37 13.67 5.86
C THR A 383 -12.28 12.60 5.85
N GLY A 384 -11.69 12.40 4.69
CA GLY A 384 -10.65 11.41 4.42
C GLY A 384 -10.36 11.31 2.93
N PHE A 385 -9.50 10.39 2.53
CA PHE A 385 -9.12 10.23 1.13
C PHE A 385 -10.04 9.30 0.36
N LEU A 386 -10.32 9.70 -0.88
CA LEU A 386 -10.82 8.86 -1.96
C LEU A 386 -9.62 8.38 -2.77
N THR A 387 -9.53 7.10 -3.10
CA THR A 387 -8.46 6.64 -3.99
C THR A 387 -8.88 5.46 -4.84
N VAL A 388 -8.87 5.70 -6.16
CA VAL A 388 -9.11 4.71 -7.21
C VAL A 388 -7.78 4.33 -7.85
N ARG A 389 -7.62 3.04 -8.14
CA ARG A 389 -6.42 2.45 -8.72
C ARG A 389 -6.79 1.50 -9.84
N TRP A 390 -6.04 1.59 -10.94
CA TRP A 390 -6.11 0.65 -12.04
C TRP A 390 -4.71 0.12 -12.31
N THR A 391 -4.52 -1.19 -12.22
CA THR A 391 -3.25 -1.83 -12.56
C THR A 391 -3.23 -2.22 -14.02
N TYR A 392 -2.31 -1.62 -14.76
CA TYR A 392 -2.05 -1.88 -16.16
C TYR A 392 -0.60 -2.39 -16.32
N PRO A 393 -0.40 -3.69 -16.60
CA PRO A 393 0.94 -4.23 -16.87
C PRO A 393 1.62 -3.53 -18.06
N GLN A 394 0.80 -3.08 -19.03
CA GLN A 394 1.20 -2.24 -20.13
C GLN A 394 0.32 -0.98 -20.15
N PRO A 395 0.87 0.22 -20.44
CA PRO A 395 0.09 1.45 -20.48
C PRO A 395 -1.16 1.31 -21.37
N PRO A 396 -2.35 1.71 -20.89
CA PRO A 396 -3.57 1.58 -21.66
C PRO A 396 -3.59 2.60 -22.80
N GLU A 397 -4.18 2.22 -23.94
CA GLU A 397 -4.37 3.15 -25.08
C GLU A 397 -5.32 4.31 -24.73
N ARG A 398 -6.16 4.13 -23.71
CA ARG A 398 -7.10 5.14 -23.23
C ARG A 398 -7.20 5.05 -21.71
N MET A 399 -6.97 6.17 -21.05
CA MET A 399 -7.11 6.27 -19.61
C MET A 399 -8.57 6.07 -19.18
N PRO A 400 -8.81 5.53 -17.98
CA PRO A 400 -10.13 5.58 -17.37
C PRO A 400 -10.57 7.04 -17.15
N THR A 401 -11.86 7.25 -16.94
CA THR A 401 -12.39 8.57 -16.58
C THR A 401 -13.27 8.48 -15.35
N THR A 402 -13.35 9.58 -14.61
CA THR A 402 -14.08 9.69 -13.36
C THR A 402 -14.98 10.92 -13.35
N ALA A 403 -16.19 10.80 -12.80
CA ALA A 403 -17.05 11.94 -12.48
C ALA A 403 -17.57 11.79 -11.06
N VAL A 404 -17.70 12.90 -10.33
CA VAL A 404 -18.15 12.90 -8.93
C VAL A 404 -19.27 13.91 -8.77
N HIS A 405 -20.34 13.46 -8.11
CA HIS A 405 -21.50 14.28 -7.79
C HIS A 405 -21.81 14.17 -6.31
N LYS A 406 -21.71 15.29 -5.59
CA LYS A 406 -22.22 15.40 -4.24
C LYS A 406 -23.73 15.59 -4.27
N VAL A 407 -24.46 14.72 -3.57
CA VAL A 407 -25.93 14.66 -3.59
C VAL A 407 -26.48 14.47 -2.18
N ALA A 408 -27.75 14.81 -1.98
CA ALA A 408 -28.48 14.44 -0.76
C ALA A 408 -28.74 12.93 -0.77
N LEU A 409 -28.47 12.26 0.35
CA LEU A 409 -28.65 10.82 0.53
C LEU A 409 -30.10 10.40 0.25
N ALA A 410 -31.08 11.20 0.69
CA ALA A 410 -32.50 10.92 0.49
C ALA A 410 -32.93 10.89 -0.99
N GLY A 411 -32.19 11.57 -1.88
CA GLY A 411 -32.45 11.62 -3.33
C GLY A 411 -31.50 10.77 -4.17
N LEU A 412 -30.60 10.01 -3.53
CA LEU A 412 -29.56 9.24 -4.21
C LEU A 412 -30.14 8.22 -5.20
N ARG A 413 -31.23 7.53 -4.82
CA ARG A 413 -31.81 6.46 -5.64
C ARG A 413 -32.31 6.96 -7.00
N ASP A 414 -32.82 8.18 -7.05
CA ASP A 414 -33.30 8.83 -8.28
C ASP A 414 -32.16 9.23 -9.23
N ARG A 415 -30.92 9.23 -8.73
CA ARG A 415 -29.70 9.52 -9.51
C ARG A 415 -29.04 8.25 -10.07
N LEU A 416 -29.50 7.07 -9.66
CA LEU A 416 -28.97 5.79 -10.10
C LEU A 416 -29.85 5.19 -11.22
N PRO A 417 -29.32 4.28 -12.05
CA PRO A 417 -30.13 3.55 -13.02
C PRO A 417 -31.31 2.85 -12.35
N SER A 418 -32.48 2.83 -13.00
CA SER A 418 -33.70 2.23 -12.44
C SER A 418 -33.57 0.72 -12.12
N GLY A 419 -32.64 0.03 -12.79
CA GLY A 419 -32.31 -1.38 -12.56
C GLY A 419 -31.26 -1.62 -11.47
N THR A 420 -30.78 -0.60 -10.76
CA THR A 420 -29.79 -0.77 -9.68
C THR A 420 -30.35 -1.74 -8.64
N ALA A 421 -29.59 -2.76 -8.25
CA ALA A 421 -30.05 -3.71 -7.25
C ALA A 421 -30.28 -3.04 -5.88
N THR A 422 -31.09 -3.67 -5.04
CA THR A 422 -31.18 -3.32 -3.61
C THR A 422 -30.40 -4.35 -2.82
N VAL A 423 -29.56 -3.91 -1.90
CA VAL A 423 -28.81 -4.76 -0.97
C VAL A 423 -29.46 -4.66 0.40
N SER A 424 -29.87 -5.80 0.93
CA SER A 424 -30.41 -5.95 2.27
C SER A 424 -29.32 -5.92 3.34
N ALA A 425 -29.72 -5.72 4.60
CA ALA A 425 -28.80 -5.80 5.73
C ALA A 425 -28.18 -7.21 5.89
N GLU A 426 -28.89 -8.27 5.50
CA GLU A 426 -28.38 -9.65 5.54
C GLU A 426 -27.30 -9.86 4.47
N GLU A 427 -27.53 -9.39 3.24
CA GLU A 427 -26.52 -9.44 2.17
C GLU A 427 -25.29 -8.60 2.53
N ARG A 428 -25.46 -7.44 3.17
CA ARG A 428 -24.35 -6.63 3.67
C ARG A 428 -23.57 -7.36 4.76
N ALA A 429 -24.26 -8.01 5.70
CA ALA A 429 -23.61 -8.79 6.75
C ALA A 429 -22.81 -9.97 6.17
N ALA A 430 -23.35 -10.68 5.17
CA ALA A 430 -22.64 -11.74 4.46
C ALA A 430 -21.40 -11.21 3.71
N GLN A 431 -21.50 -10.02 3.11
CA GLN A 431 -20.34 -9.36 2.50
C GLN A 431 -19.26 -9.07 3.54
N ILE A 432 -19.63 -8.59 4.73
CA ILE A 432 -18.68 -8.32 5.83
C ILE A 432 -18.07 -9.62 6.35
N GLU A 433 -18.83 -10.71 6.47
CA GLU A 433 -18.31 -12.02 6.90
C GLU A 433 -17.17 -12.50 5.99
N VAL A 434 -17.35 -12.45 4.66
CA VAL A 434 -16.29 -12.78 3.68
C VAL A 434 -15.03 -11.93 3.92
N ARG A 435 -15.21 -10.66 4.28
CA ARG A 435 -14.09 -9.74 4.56
C ARG A 435 -13.34 -10.10 5.82
N GLN A 436 -14.07 -10.35 6.90
CA GLN A 436 -13.50 -10.79 8.17
C GLN A 436 -12.69 -12.08 7.99
N GLU A 437 -13.25 -13.07 7.29
CA GLU A 437 -12.57 -14.34 7.01
C GLU A 437 -11.31 -14.15 6.17
N HIS A 438 -11.38 -13.33 5.11
CA HIS A 438 -10.24 -13.09 4.24
C HIS A 438 -9.10 -12.39 4.99
N VAL A 439 -9.40 -11.31 5.73
CA VAL A 439 -8.39 -10.55 6.49
C VAL A 439 -7.78 -11.43 7.58
N ALA A 440 -8.59 -12.22 8.29
CA ALA A 440 -8.12 -13.16 9.30
C ALA A 440 -7.18 -14.24 8.71
N ARG A 441 -7.43 -14.70 7.48
CA ARG A 441 -6.52 -15.61 6.75
C ARG A 441 -5.26 -14.91 6.26
N ARG A 442 -5.40 -13.74 5.64
CA ARG A 442 -4.30 -12.97 5.01
C ARG A 442 -3.24 -12.55 6.04
N TYR A 443 -3.65 -12.14 7.23
CA TYR A 443 -2.75 -11.59 8.27
C TYR A 443 -2.55 -12.48 9.49
N ARG A 444 -2.97 -13.75 9.46
CA ARG A 444 -2.73 -14.70 10.56
C ARG A 444 -1.24 -14.78 10.92
N GLN A 445 -0.89 -14.64 12.20
CA GLN A 445 0.46 -14.91 12.71
C GLN A 445 0.48 -16.38 13.18
N TYR A 446 1.38 -17.19 12.63
CA TYR A 446 1.58 -18.61 13.00
C TYR A 446 2.80 -18.79 13.90
#